data_AF-A0A1J7IBW4-F1
#
_entry.id   AF-A0A1J7IBW4-F1
#
_cell.length_a   1.000
_cell.length_b   1.000
_cell.length_c   1.000
_cell.angle_alpha   90.00
_cell.angle_beta   90.00
_cell.angle_gamma   90.00
#
_symmetry.space_group_name_H-M   'P 1'
#
loop_
_entity.id
_entity.type
_entity.pdbx_description
1 polymer ?
#
loop_
_entity_poly.entity_id
_entity_poly.type
_entity_poly.pdbx_seq_one_letter_code
_entity_poly.pdbx_strand_id
1 'polypeptide(L)'
;MEEIDPETWGKLGRYQKLASPTENQSNGYIGYLTVVWKKERTAGRDLWSAFAQYFEEWTQEQWINTSMVTQKHLRQFLGDNGVYIEVRAGLRIAVALFNVLYQPWTPEQIQEWSKKSSTFRRNLEDPAFLENITPDEPLDLSRMKHHTTGLHTATDTSAPCNRPTASRAALHPTTP
;
A
#
# COMPACT_ATOMS: atom_id res chain seq x y z
N MET A 1 -19.20 4.47 20.91
CA MET A 1 -18.85 3.08 21.27
C MET A 1 -19.32 2.27 20.08
N GLU A 2 -18.41 1.73 19.26
CA GLU A 2 -18.80 0.93 18.08
C GLU A 2 -19.58 -0.31 18.56
N GLU A 3 -20.77 -0.49 18.02
CA GLU A 3 -21.67 -1.59 18.35
C GLU A 3 -21.13 -2.87 17.71
N ILE A 4 -20.68 -3.83 18.53
CA ILE A 4 -20.13 -5.10 18.09
C ILE A 4 -21.28 -6.02 17.68
N ASP A 5 -21.29 -6.50 16.43
CA ASP A 5 -22.26 -7.51 15.98
C ASP A 5 -21.88 -8.91 16.54
N PRO A 6 -22.67 -9.47 17.48
CA PRO A 6 -22.39 -10.77 18.07
C PRO A 6 -22.57 -11.95 17.10
N GLU A 7 -23.23 -11.75 15.96
CA GLU A 7 -23.42 -12.82 14.97
C GLU A 7 -22.15 -13.14 14.21
N THR A 8 -21.30 -12.13 13.96
CA THR A 8 -20.09 -12.24 13.13
C THR A 8 -18.80 -12.22 13.95
N TRP A 9 -18.82 -11.73 15.19
CA TRP A 9 -17.64 -11.69 16.05
C TRP A 9 -17.01 -13.08 16.27
N GLY A 10 -15.72 -13.19 15.94
CA GLY A 10 -14.95 -14.44 16.04
C GLY A 10 -15.36 -15.57 15.11
N LYS A 11 -16.31 -15.33 14.19
CA LYS A 11 -16.78 -16.30 13.19
C LYS A 11 -16.32 -15.89 11.80
N LEU A 12 -15.00 -15.91 11.59
CA LEU A 12 -14.34 -15.44 10.36
C LEU A 12 -14.94 -16.03 9.08
N GLY A 13 -15.20 -17.34 9.06
CA GLY A 13 -15.81 -18.01 7.91
C GLY A 13 -17.28 -17.68 7.66
N ARG A 14 -18.00 -17.03 8.60
CA ARG A 14 -19.34 -16.48 8.35
C ARG A 14 -19.25 -15.12 7.69
N TYR A 15 -18.35 -14.25 8.16
CA TYR A 15 -18.13 -12.94 7.56
C TYR A 15 -17.71 -13.07 6.09
N GLN A 16 -16.76 -13.97 5.79
CA GLN A 16 -16.27 -14.20 4.41
C GLN A 16 -17.35 -14.67 3.42
N LYS A 17 -18.49 -15.18 3.92
CA LYS A 17 -19.60 -15.62 3.08
C LYS A 17 -20.66 -14.54 2.83
N LEU A 18 -20.52 -13.37 3.47
CA LEU A 18 -21.44 -12.26 3.28
C LEU A 18 -21.19 -11.62 1.92
N ALA A 19 -22.23 -11.57 1.07
CA ALA A 19 -22.16 -10.90 -0.22
C ALA A 19 -22.02 -9.37 -0.08
N SER A 20 -22.58 -8.79 0.99
CA SER A 20 -22.52 -7.34 1.25
C SER A 20 -22.53 -7.09 2.77
N PRO A 21 -21.37 -7.13 3.43
CA PRO A 21 -21.28 -6.89 4.86
C PRO A 21 -21.61 -5.43 5.21
N THR A 22 -22.29 -5.24 6.34
CA THR A 22 -22.54 -3.90 6.90
C THR A 22 -21.26 -3.29 7.48
N GLU A 23 -21.23 -1.96 7.66
CA GLU A 23 -20.09 -1.27 8.29
C GLU A 23 -19.71 -1.90 9.65
N ASN A 24 -20.71 -2.15 10.52
CA ASN A 24 -20.48 -2.75 11.85
C ASN A 24 -19.86 -4.15 11.75
N GLN A 25 -20.27 -4.95 10.76
CA GLN A 25 -19.70 -6.28 10.53
C GLN A 25 -18.25 -6.20 10.07
N SER A 26 -17.94 -5.28 9.14
CA SER A 26 -16.57 -5.07 8.67
C SER A 26 -15.66 -4.55 9.80
N ASN A 27 -16.16 -3.63 10.63
CA ASN A 27 -15.44 -3.11 11.78
C ASN A 27 -15.20 -4.21 12.83
N GLY A 28 -16.22 -5.02 13.12
CA GLY A 28 -16.11 -6.17 14.02
C GLY A 28 -15.10 -7.22 13.51
N TYR A 29 -15.09 -7.50 12.22
CA TYR A 29 -14.13 -8.42 11.60
C TYR A 29 -12.68 -7.93 11.77
N ILE A 30 -12.41 -6.66 11.44
CA ILE A 30 -11.08 -6.05 11.62
C ILE A 30 -10.68 -6.01 13.10
N GLY A 31 -11.61 -5.63 13.98
CA GLY A 31 -11.38 -5.58 15.42
C GLY A 31 -11.00 -6.94 15.99
N TYR A 32 -11.71 -8.00 15.59
CA TYR A 32 -11.40 -9.36 16.02
C TYR A 32 -10.01 -9.81 15.56
N LEU A 33 -9.67 -9.62 14.29
CA LEU A 33 -8.34 -10.00 13.75
C LEU A 33 -7.22 -9.27 14.50
N THR A 34 -7.39 -7.98 14.77
CA THR A 34 -6.42 -7.18 15.53
C THR A 34 -6.21 -7.73 16.94
N VAL A 35 -7.27 -8.20 17.61
CA VAL A 35 -7.18 -8.85 18.93
C VAL A 35 -6.43 -10.18 18.84
N VAL A 36 -6.70 -11.00 17.83
CA VAL A 36 -6.02 -12.29 17.61
C VAL A 36 -4.52 -12.07 17.39
N TRP A 37 -4.14 -11.23 16.43
CA TRP A 37 -2.74 -10.95 16.14
C TRP A 37 -2.00 -10.35 17.34
N LYS A 38 -2.66 -9.48 18.10
CA LYS A 38 -2.10 -8.93 19.33
C LYS A 38 -1.85 -10.01 20.39
N LYS A 39 -2.77 -10.98 20.54
CA LYS A 39 -2.63 -12.10 21.48
C LYS A 39 -1.50 -13.05 21.06
N GLU A 40 -1.37 -13.29 19.76
CA GLU A 40 -0.34 -14.15 19.17
C GLU A 40 1.02 -13.45 19.04
N ARG A 41 1.06 -12.13 19.27
CA ARG A 41 2.25 -11.27 19.09
C ARG A 41 2.79 -11.35 17.65
N THR A 42 1.90 -11.49 16.67
CA THR A 42 2.26 -11.53 15.25
C THR A 42 2.85 -10.18 14.84
N ALA A 43 4.00 -10.20 14.16
CA ALA A 43 4.72 -8.99 13.75
C ALA A 43 5.44 -9.18 12.40
N GLY A 44 5.92 -8.08 11.84
CA GLY A 44 6.73 -8.03 10.62
C GLY A 44 6.08 -8.77 9.45
N ARG A 45 6.85 -9.66 8.82
CA ARG A 45 6.43 -10.46 7.67
C ARG A 45 5.24 -11.36 7.98
N ASP A 46 5.22 -11.99 9.16
CA ASP A 46 4.12 -12.89 9.56
C ASP A 46 2.81 -12.13 9.68
N LEU A 47 2.86 -10.90 10.23
CA LEU A 47 1.68 -10.06 10.33
C LEU A 47 1.21 -9.58 8.96
N TRP A 48 2.14 -9.24 8.06
CA TRP A 48 1.78 -8.90 6.69
C TRP A 48 1.12 -10.09 5.98
N SER A 49 1.67 -11.30 6.10
CA SER A 49 1.09 -12.50 5.49
C SER A 49 -0.29 -12.81 6.06
N ALA A 50 -0.49 -12.69 7.37
CA ALA A 50 -1.80 -12.84 7.99
C ALA A 50 -2.78 -11.77 7.48
N PHE A 51 -2.35 -10.51 7.39
CA PHE A 51 -3.15 -9.43 6.81
C PHE A 51 -3.56 -9.77 5.37
N ALA A 52 -2.61 -10.12 4.50
CA ALA A 52 -2.89 -10.48 3.12
C ALA A 52 -3.92 -11.62 3.04
N GLN A 53 -3.74 -12.71 3.81
CA GLN A 53 -4.66 -13.84 3.83
C GLN A 53 -6.12 -13.45 4.12
N TYR A 54 -6.36 -12.50 5.01
CA TYR A 54 -7.72 -12.11 5.41
C TYR A 54 -8.35 -11.00 4.57
N PHE A 55 -7.54 -10.28 3.79
CA PHE A 55 -7.94 -9.07 3.07
C PHE A 55 -7.59 -9.06 1.58
N GLU A 56 -6.94 -10.10 1.03
CA GLU A 56 -6.58 -10.20 -0.40
C GLU A 56 -7.79 -10.07 -1.32
N GLU A 57 -8.91 -10.69 -0.95
CA GLU A 57 -10.16 -10.65 -1.72
C GLU A 57 -11.01 -9.40 -1.43
N TRP A 58 -10.54 -8.48 -0.57
CA TRP A 58 -11.30 -7.28 -0.26
C TRP A 58 -11.20 -6.26 -1.38
N THR A 59 -12.35 -5.75 -1.81
CA THR A 59 -12.42 -4.63 -2.75
C THR A 59 -12.13 -3.30 -2.04
N GLN A 60 -11.74 -2.30 -2.82
CA GLN A 60 -11.60 -0.93 -2.31
C GLN A 60 -12.92 -0.40 -1.71
N GLU A 61 -14.07 -0.80 -2.24
CA GLU A 61 -15.39 -0.42 -1.71
C GLU A 61 -15.63 -0.98 -0.31
N GLN A 62 -15.24 -2.23 -0.05
CA GLN A 62 -15.31 -2.82 1.29
C GLN A 62 -14.44 -2.05 2.29
N TRP A 63 -13.25 -1.60 1.88
CA TRP A 63 -12.44 -0.71 2.70
C TRP A 63 -13.11 0.65 2.94
N ILE A 64 -13.74 1.25 1.93
CA ILE A 64 -14.47 2.52 2.08
C ILE A 64 -15.66 2.37 3.03
N ASN A 65 -16.31 1.21 3.05
CA ASN A 65 -17.45 0.90 3.91
C ASN A 65 -17.07 0.69 5.40
N THR A 66 -15.78 0.58 5.73
CA THR A 66 -15.33 0.52 7.14
C THR A 66 -15.24 1.90 7.75
N SER A 67 -15.39 2.00 9.07
CA SER A 67 -15.30 3.28 9.75
C SER A 67 -13.88 3.84 9.65
N MET A 68 -13.76 5.17 9.53
CA MET A 68 -12.45 5.83 9.52
C MET A 68 -11.66 5.55 10.80
N VAL A 69 -12.34 5.35 11.93
CA VAL A 69 -11.71 5.03 13.22
C VAL A 69 -11.06 3.64 13.15
N THR A 70 -11.80 2.64 12.67
CA THR A 70 -11.29 1.28 12.48
C THR A 70 -10.10 1.26 11.50
N GLN A 71 -10.20 1.96 10.37
CA GLN A 71 -9.09 2.08 9.41
C GLN A 71 -7.83 2.69 10.05
N LYS A 72 -7.99 3.75 10.85
CA LYS A 72 -6.86 4.39 11.56
C LYS A 72 -6.22 3.44 12.56
N HIS A 73 -7.03 2.74 13.35
CA HIS A 73 -6.54 1.77 14.34
C HIS A 73 -5.80 0.61 13.67
N LEU A 74 -6.36 0.04 12.60
CA LEU A 74 -5.72 -1.04 11.87
C LEU A 74 -4.38 -0.58 11.26
N ARG A 75 -4.36 0.58 10.59
CA ARG A 75 -3.12 1.13 10.02
C ARG A 75 -2.07 1.37 11.09
N GLN A 76 -2.44 1.94 12.23
CA GLN A 76 -1.51 2.17 13.33
C GLN A 76 -0.99 0.85 13.91
N PHE A 77 -1.89 -0.13 14.10
CA PHE A 77 -1.53 -1.46 14.59
C PHE A 77 -0.54 -2.16 13.66
N LEU A 78 -0.81 -2.18 12.36
CA LEU A 78 0.07 -2.76 11.34
C LEU A 78 1.45 -2.09 11.37
N GLY A 79 1.50 -0.75 11.35
CA GLY A 79 2.76 0.00 11.42
C GLY A 79 3.53 -0.24 12.71
N ASP A 80 2.86 -0.25 13.85
CA ASP A 80 3.47 -0.48 15.17
C ASP A 80 4.08 -1.88 15.31
N ASN A 81 3.55 -2.85 14.56
CA ASN A 81 4.00 -4.23 14.57
C ASN A 81 4.76 -4.60 13.30
N GLY A 82 5.35 -3.63 12.60
CA GLY A 82 6.36 -3.89 11.58
C GLY A 82 5.85 -4.08 10.16
N VAL A 83 4.58 -3.82 9.88
CA VAL A 83 4.06 -3.80 8.50
C VAL A 83 4.15 -2.38 7.97
N TYR A 84 4.97 -2.19 6.92
CA TYR A 84 5.07 -0.89 6.28
C TYR A 84 3.78 -0.55 5.54
N ILE A 85 3.27 0.67 5.76
CA ILE A 85 2.11 1.22 5.06
C ILE A 85 2.47 2.61 4.59
N GLU A 86 2.28 2.88 3.30
CA GLU A 86 2.58 4.20 2.73
C GLU A 86 1.74 5.29 3.40
N VAL A 87 2.42 6.38 3.76
CA VAL A 87 1.80 7.56 4.36
C VAL A 87 2.22 8.78 3.58
N ARG A 88 1.30 9.35 2.81
CA ARG A 88 1.53 10.61 2.10
C ARG A 88 0.32 11.52 2.18
N ALA A 89 0.57 12.82 2.07
CA ALA A 89 -0.48 13.83 2.05
C ALA A 89 -1.47 13.53 0.91
N GLY A 90 -2.78 13.60 1.20
CA GLY A 90 -3.85 13.32 0.23
C GLY A 90 -4.17 11.85 0.00
N LEU A 91 -3.38 10.90 0.53
CA LEU A 91 -3.71 9.47 0.45
C LEU A 91 -4.76 9.09 1.49
N ARG A 92 -5.91 8.59 1.03
CA ARG A 92 -6.96 8.06 1.92
C ARG A 92 -6.48 6.77 2.58
N ILE A 93 -6.78 6.60 3.87
CA ILE A 93 -6.33 5.41 4.64
C ILE A 93 -6.87 4.11 4.03
N ALA A 94 -8.14 4.08 3.62
CA ALA A 94 -8.72 2.96 2.88
C ALA A 94 -7.88 2.56 1.65
N VAL A 95 -7.37 3.54 0.89
CA VAL A 95 -6.52 3.27 -0.29
C VAL A 95 -5.14 2.75 0.14
N ALA A 96 -4.57 3.30 1.21
CA ALA A 96 -3.31 2.80 1.76
C ALA A 96 -3.44 1.34 2.25
N LEU A 97 -4.56 0.99 2.91
CA LEU A 97 -4.84 -0.37 3.40
C LEU A 97 -5.12 -1.36 2.26
N PHE A 98 -5.80 -0.90 1.20
CA PHE A 98 -6.04 -1.72 0.01
C PHE A 98 -4.74 -2.02 -0.76
N ASN A 99 -3.79 -1.09 -0.77
CA ASN A 99 -2.52 -1.21 -1.52
C ASN A 99 -1.33 -1.66 -0.65
N VAL A 100 -1.56 -2.31 0.49
CA VAL A 100 -0.45 -2.78 1.35
C VAL A 100 0.31 -3.89 0.64
N LEU A 101 1.56 -3.60 0.28
CA LEU A 101 2.51 -4.58 -0.26
C LEU A 101 3.57 -4.90 0.78
N TYR A 102 4.10 -6.12 0.73
CA TYR A 102 5.26 -6.45 1.55
C TYR A 102 6.45 -5.60 1.11
N GLN A 103 6.99 -4.84 2.05
CA GLN A 103 8.24 -4.13 1.87
C GLN A 103 8.99 -4.09 3.21
N PRO A 104 10.29 -4.45 3.22
CA PRO A 104 11.14 -4.18 4.37
C PRO A 104 11.24 -2.68 4.65
N TRP A 105 11.40 -2.36 5.91
CA TRP A 105 11.60 -0.99 6.37
C TRP A 105 13.02 -0.53 6.07
N THR A 106 13.17 0.69 5.58
CA THR A 106 14.48 1.35 5.51
C THR A 106 14.83 1.95 6.87
N PRO A 107 16.13 2.17 7.16
CA PRO A 107 16.56 2.83 8.39
C PRO A 107 15.89 4.20 8.62
N GLU A 108 15.66 4.97 7.56
CA GLU A 108 14.99 6.27 7.62
C GLU A 108 13.53 6.12 8.04
N GLN A 109 12.83 5.13 7.49
CA GLN A 109 11.44 4.84 7.83
C GLN A 109 11.31 4.39 9.30
N ILE A 110 12.22 3.53 9.77
CA ILE A 110 12.28 3.10 11.18
C ILE A 110 12.47 4.31 12.09
N GLN A 111 13.41 5.20 11.74
CA GLN A 111 13.68 6.41 12.52
C GLN A 111 12.49 7.37 12.51
N GLU A 112 11.81 7.53 11.37
CA GLU A 112 10.65 8.41 11.27
C GLU A 112 9.46 7.86 12.09
N TRP A 113 9.20 6.56 12.02
CA TRP A 113 8.05 5.95 12.69
C TRP A 113 8.27 5.79 14.20
N SER A 114 9.50 5.48 14.64
CA SER A 114 9.84 5.42 16.08
C SER A 114 9.68 6.75 16.81
N LYS A 115 9.76 7.89 16.11
CA LYS A 115 9.44 9.22 16.66
C LYS A 115 7.92 9.40 16.86
N LYS A 116 7.10 8.73 16.05
CA LYS A 116 5.64 8.87 16.04
C LYS A 116 4.94 7.85 16.92
N SER A 117 5.54 6.68 17.13
CA SER A 117 4.94 5.57 17.88
C SER A 117 5.85 5.05 18.98
N SER A 118 5.39 5.19 20.22
CA SER A 118 6.05 4.61 21.39
C SER A 118 5.97 3.08 21.41
N THR A 119 4.89 2.50 20.89
CA THR A 119 4.73 1.05 20.74
C THR A 119 5.79 0.49 19.81
N PHE A 120 5.93 1.09 18.62
CA PHE A 120 6.94 0.68 17.65
C PHE A 120 8.35 0.83 18.23
N ARG A 121 8.64 1.97 18.87
CA ARG A 121 9.93 2.22 19.52
C ARG A 121 10.28 1.16 20.56
N ARG A 122 9.30 0.71 21.36
CA ARG A 122 9.49 -0.38 22.32
C ARG A 122 9.73 -1.72 21.61
N ASN A 123 9.01 -1.99 20.52
CA ASN A 123 9.21 -3.22 19.76
C ASN A 123 10.61 -3.30 19.15
N LEU A 124 11.24 -2.17 18.79
CA LEU A 124 12.63 -2.12 18.34
C LEU A 124 13.66 -2.55 19.41
N GLU A 125 13.27 -2.61 20.69
CA GLU A 125 14.14 -3.14 21.76
C GLU A 125 14.29 -4.68 21.67
N ASP A 126 13.42 -5.35 20.92
CA ASP A 126 13.51 -6.78 20.61
C ASP A 126 14.33 -7.00 19.31
N PRO A 127 15.52 -7.63 19.38
CA PRO A 127 16.32 -7.90 18.19
C PRO A 127 15.59 -8.72 17.14
N ALA A 128 14.75 -9.67 17.54
CA ALA A 128 13.99 -10.51 16.61
C ALA A 128 12.96 -9.70 15.82
N PHE A 129 12.38 -8.66 16.44
CA PHE A 129 11.49 -7.73 15.75
C PHE A 129 12.25 -6.91 14.71
N LEU A 130 13.42 -6.39 15.07
CA LEU A 130 14.25 -5.59 14.17
C LEU A 130 14.67 -6.39 12.94
N GLU A 131 15.18 -7.62 13.14
CA GLU A 131 15.57 -8.52 12.05
C GLU A 131 14.40 -8.79 11.07
N ASN A 132 13.19 -8.99 11.60
CA ASN A 132 12.00 -9.31 10.82
C ASN A 132 11.49 -8.14 9.95
N ILE A 133 11.78 -6.89 10.35
CA ILE A 133 11.30 -5.71 9.60
C ILE A 133 12.37 -5.12 8.67
N THR A 134 13.64 -5.48 8.83
CA THR A 134 14.75 -5.04 7.98
C THR A 134 14.98 -5.96 6.79
N PRO A 135 15.53 -5.46 5.66
CA PRO A 135 15.83 -6.32 4.52
C PRO A 135 16.87 -7.40 4.86
N ASP A 136 16.65 -8.62 4.35
CA ASP A 136 17.53 -9.79 4.52
C ASP A 136 18.92 -9.60 3.85
N GLU A 137 19.05 -8.67 2.91
CA GLU A 137 20.31 -8.29 2.26
C GLU A 137 20.61 -6.80 2.47
N PRO A 138 21.89 -6.42 2.72
CA PRO A 138 22.27 -5.01 2.70
C PRO A 138 21.97 -4.44 1.32
N LEU A 139 21.17 -3.37 1.29
CA LEU A 139 20.85 -2.63 0.08
C LEU A 139 22.16 -2.27 -0.66
N ASP A 140 22.39 -2.88 -1.84
CA ASP A 140 23.47 -2.48 -2.73
C ASP A 140 23.11 -1.13 -3.37
N LEU A 141 23.44 -0.06 -2.65
CA LEU A 141 23.28 1.34 -3.06
C LEU A 141 24.00 1.67 -4.40
N SER A 142 24.83 0.75 -4.92
CA SER A 142 25.48 0.90 -6.22
C SER A 142 24.50 0.79 -7.40
N ARG A 143 23.35 0.12 -7.23
CA ARG A 143 22.34 -0.03 -8.31
C ARG A 143 21.44 1.18 -8.52
N MET A 144 21.31 2.09 -7.54
CA MET A 144 20.44 3.27 -7.67
C MET A 144 21.08 4.46 -8.41
N LYS A 145 22.37 4.42 -8.75
CA LYS A 145 23.06 5.51 -9.46
C LYS A 145 22.96 5.46 -10.98
N HIS A 146 22.33 4.43 -11.57
CA HIS A 146 22.32 4.23 -13.03
C HIS A 146 20.99 4.56 -13.73
N HIS A 147 20.04 5.24 -13.08
CA HIS A 147 18.76 5.60 -13.70
C HIS A 147 18.53 7.10 -13.88
N THR A 148 19.55 7.93 -13.66
CA THR A 148 19.50 9.39 -13.89
C THR A 148 20.63 9.88 -14.80
N THR A 149 21.00 9.09 -15.80
CA THR A 149 21.84 9.58 -16.90
C THR A 149 21.32 9.00 -18.20
N GLY A 150 20.41 9.73 -18.85
CA GLY A 150 19.88 9.30 -20.13
C GLY A 150 18.67 10.07 -20.63
N LEU A 151 18.64 11.40 -20.51
CA LEU A 151 17.81 12.20 -21.41
C LEU A 151 18.42 13.59 -21.61
N HIS A 152 18.39 14.05 -22.87
CA HIS A 152 19.12 15.17 -23.49
C HIS A 152 20.54 14.77 -23.92
N THR A 153 20.88 14.69 -25.21
CA THR A 153 20.67 15.69 -26.28
C THR A 153 20.60 15.06 -27.69
N ALA A 154 19.89 15.75 -28.60
CA ALA A 154 19.94 15.61 -30.06
C ALA A 154 21.41 15.63 -30.59
N THR A 155 21.79 15.10 -31.76
CA THR A 155 21.35 15.51 -33.11
C THR A 155 21.93 14.55 -34.17
N ASP A 156 21.18 14.41 -35.27
CA ASP A 156 21.57 14.19 -36.68
C ASP A 156 22.54 13.07 -37.12
N THR A 157 22.15 12.33 -38.16
CA THR A 157 22.90 12.14 -39.43
C THR A 157 22.12 11.20 -40.37
N SER A 158 21.44 11.84 -41.34
CA SER A 158 21.28 11.53 -42.77
C SER A 158 21.11 10.10 -43.33
N ALA A 159 20.10 9.95 -44.20
CA ALA A 159 20.23 9.29 -45.52
C ALA A 159 19.13 9.78 -46.52
N PRO A 160 19.37 9.87 -47.84
CA PRO A 160 18.54 10.63 -48.80
C PRO A 160 17.80 9.80 -49.89
N CYS A 161 16.98 10.52 -50.68
CA CYS A 161 16.38 10.19 -51.99
C CYS A 161 15.21 9.17 -52.00
N ASN A 162 14.05 9.38 -52.64
CA ASN A 162 13.79 9.93 -53.98
C ASN A 162 12.34 10.43 -54.20
N ARG A 163 12.20 11.30 -55.23
CA ARG A 163 11.02 11.91 -55.89
C ARG A 163 9.99 10.89 -56.49
N PRO A 164 8.76 11.27 -56.96
CA PRO A 164 8.50 12.38 -57.90
C PRO A 164 7.19 13.20 -57.77
N THR A 165 7.23 14.29 -58.52
CA THR A 165 6.29 15.39 -58.77
C THR A 165 5.04 15.00 -59.57
N ALA A 166 3.86 15.52 -59.20
CA ALA A 166 2.74 15.93 -60.10
C ALA A 166 1.72 16.72 -59.25
N SER A 167 1.52 18.03 -59.45
CA SER A 167 0.70 18.72 -60.47
C SER A 167 -0.75 18.98 -60.03
N ARG A 168 -1.01 20.24 -59.65
CA ARG A 168 -2.14 21.12 -60.02
C ARG A 168 -3.59 20.62 -59.85
N ALA A 169 -4.34 21.27 -58.95
CA ALA A 169 -5.69 21.79 -59.22
C ALA A 169 -6.15 22.80 -58.14
N ALA A 170 -6.89 23.80 -58.60
CA ALA A 170 -7.42 24.95 -57.89
C ALA A 170 -8.60 24.61 -56.95
N LEU A 171 -8.89 25.51 -55.99
CA LEU A 171 -10.14 26.29 -55.91
C LEU A 171 -10.23 27.02 -54.54
N HIS A 172 -10.26 28.35 -54.59
CA HIS A 172 -10.87 29.23 -53.58
C HIS A 172 -12.41 29.20 -53.74
N PRO A 173 -13.22 29.94 -52.94
CA PRO A 173 -13.20 30.24 -51.50
C PRO A 173 -14.59 29.95 -50.85
N THR A 174 -14.74 30.12 -49.54
CA THR A 174 -15.98 30.69 -48.96
C THR A 174 -15.68 31.28 -47.58
N THR A 175 -15.95 32.56 -47.45
CA THR A 175 -16.00 33.33 -46.20
C THR A 175 -17.39 33.07 -45.54
N PRO A 176 -17.63 33.52 -44.29
CA PRO A 176 -18.47 32.86 -43.27
C PRO A 176 -19.96 32.79 -43.56
#